data_AF-A0A3A4NKG2-F1
#
_entry.id   AF-A0A3A4NKG2-F1
#
_cell.length_a   1.000
_cell.length_b   1.000
_cell.length_c   1.000
_cell.angle_alpha   90.00
_cell.angle_beta   90.00
_cell.angle_gamma   90.00
#
_symmetry.space_group_name_H-M   'P 1'
#
loop_
_entity.id
_entity.type
_entity.pdbx_description
1 polymer ?
#
loop_
_entity_poly.entity_id
_entity_poly.type
_entity_poly.pdbx_seq_one_letter_code
_entity_poly.pdbx_strand_id
1 'polypeptide(L)'
;MRYGPDDKFWVVVDPTPESEMGDILFETTLRGLELQFKGGLTMAQNPTIFSDQQAAKYEAYGRLTAMRAAQAVLRAGRENPEARIDRIEIYGADGKLVFEANLEDVRR
;
A
#
# COMPACT_ATOMS: atom_id res chain seq x y z
N MET A 1 -14.07 -6.96 18.05
CA MET A 1 -14.98 -5.98 17.40
C MET A 1 -15.87 -6.76 16.45
N ARG A 2 -17.20 -6.62 16.49
CA ARG A 2 -18.12 -7.38 15.62
C ARG A 2 -18.77 -6.38 14.66
N TYR A 3 -18.40 -6.44 13.38
CA TYR A 3 -19.01 -5.61 12.33
C TYR A 3 -20.33 -6.24 11.89
N GLY A 4 -21.41 -5.48 11.99
CA GLY A 4 -22.65 -5.75 11.28
C GLY A 4 -22.49 -5.55 9.77
N PRO A 5 -23.40 -6.10 8.96
CA PRO A 5 -23.31 -6.05 7.49
C PRO A 5 -23.30 -4.63 6.91
N ASP A 6 -23.85 -3.66 7.65
CA ASP A 6 -24.02 -2.27 7.23
C ASP A 6 -23.13 -1.30 8.03
N ASP A 7 -22.31 -1.82 8.95
CA ASP A 7 -21.32 -1.01 9.67
C ASP A 7 -20.21 -0.60 8.69
N LYS A 8 -19.83 0.68 8.79
CA LYS A 8 -18.78 1.26 7.96
C LYS A 8 -17.40 0.93 8.50
N PHE A 9 -16.47 0.68 7.59
CA PHE A 9 -15.05 0.51 7.86
C PHE A 9 -14.24 1.04 6.66
N TRP A 10 -12.94 1.19 6.88
CA TRP A 10 -12.01 1.65 5.85
C TRP A 10 -11.25 0.46 5.28
N VAL A 11 -11.02 0.48 3.97
CA VAL A 11 -10.23 -0.53 3.28
C VAL A 11 -9.05 0.15 2.60
N VAL A 12 -7.88 -0.44 2.80
CA VAL A 12 -6.65 -0.06 2.09
C VAL A 12 -6.23 -1.20 1.19
N VAL A 13 -5.90 -0.92 -0.07
CA VAL A 13 -5.34 -1.89 -1.02
C VAL A 13 -3.94 -1.47 -1.47
N ASP A 14 -3.20 -2.40 -2.04
CA ASP A 14 -1.88 -2.10 -2.59
C ASP A 14 -2.01 -1.19 -3.83
N PRO A 15 -1.19 -0.11 -3.91
CA PRO A 15 -1.19 0.80 -5.05
C PRO A 15 -0.56 0.17 -6.29
N THR A 16 -0.98 0.67 -7.45
CA THR A 16 -0.20 0.61 -8.69
C THR A 16 0.68 1.87 -8.81
N PRO A 17 1.66 1.91 -9.74
CA PRO A 17 2.49 3.11 -9.95
C PRO A 17 1.68 4.38 -10.27
N GLU A 18 0.53 4.22 -10.92
CA GLU A 18 -0.36 5.31 -11.31
C GLU A 18 -1.42 5.64 -10.25
N SER A 19 -1.53 4.83 -9.18
CA SER A 19 -2.56 5.01 -8.17
C SER A 19 -2.41 6.32 -7.40
N GLU A 20 -3.55 6.92 -7.10
CA GLU A 20 -3.72 8.01 -6.16
C GLU A 20 -4.33 7.50 -4.84
N MET A 21 -4.38 8.37 -3.83
CA MET A 21 -4.94 8.02 -2.52
C MET A 21 -6.39 7.52 -2.62
N GLY A 22 -7.20 8.12 -3.52
CA GLY A 22 -8.60 7.73 -3.71
C GLY A 22 -8.78 6.34 -4.33
N ASP A 23 -7.77 5.83 -5.04
CA ASP A 23 -7.83 4.50 -5.64
C ASP A 23 -7.57 3.39 -4.61
N ILE A 24 -6.80 3.72 -3.56
CA ILE A 24 -6.30 2.73 -2.62
C ILE A 24 -6.96 2.79 -1.25
N LEU A 25 -7.63 3.89 -0.90
CA LEU A 25 -8.29 4.08 0.39
C LEU A 25 -9.75 4.45 0.19
N PHE A 26 -10.66 3.60 0.67
CA PHE A 26 -12.10 3.85 0.57
C PHE A 26 -12.85 3.37 1.81
N GLU A 27 -13.96 4.06 2.13
CA GLU A 27 -14.91 3.63 3.16
C GLU A 27 -15.97 2.74 2.53
N THR A 28 -16.31 1.63 3.18
CA THR A 28 -17.34 0.72 2.69
C THR A 28 -18.00 -0.06 3.84
N THR A 29 -18.97 -0.90 3.49
CA THR A 29 -19.61 -1.88 4.39
C THR A 29 -19.25 -3.29 3.94
N LEU A 30 -19.66 -4.34 4.68
CA LEU A 30 -19.39 -5.72 4.24
C LEU A 30 -20.03 -6.02 2.88
N ARG A 31 -21.24 -5.51 2.62
CA ARG A 31 -21.89 -5.62 1.30
C ARG A 31 -21.14 -4.86 0.22
N GLY A 32 -20.67 -3.66 0.55
CA GLY A 32 -19.90 -2.84 -0.39
C GLY A 32 -18.56 -3.49 -0.73
N LEU A 33 -17.88 -4.09 0.25
CA LEU A 33 -16.65 -4.84 0.02
C LEU A 33 -16.90 -6.09 -0.84
N GLU A 34 -17.98 -6.82 -0.61
CA GLU A 34 -18.38 -7.95 -1.47
C GLU A 34 -18.57 -7.50 -2.93
N LEU A 35 -19.18 -6.34 -3.16
CA LEU A 35 -19.33 -5.76 -4.50
C LEU A 35 -17.99 -5.37 -5.11
N GLN A 36 -17.03 -4.86 -4.33
CA GLN A 36 -15.67 -4.59 -4.81
C GLN A 36 -14.99 -5.87 -5.29
N PHE A 37 -15.10 -6.98 -4.55
CA PHE A 37 -14.57 -8.28 -4.98
C PHE A 37 -15.24 -8.77 -6.26
N LYS A 38 -16.56 -8.63 -6.39
CA LYS A 38 -17.27 -8.94 -7.66
C LYS A 38 -16.87 -8.03 -8.81
N GLY A 39 -16.49 -6.79 -8.50
CA GLY A 39 -16.03 -5.77 -9.44
C GLY A 39 -14.56 -5.89 -9.86
N GLY A 40 -13.83 -6.87 -9.32
CA GLY A 40 -12.45 -7.15 -9.72
C GLY A 40 -11.39 -6.89 -8.66
N LEU A 41 -11.75 -6.43 -7.45
CA LEU A 41 -10.84 -6.47 -6.32
C LEU A 41 -10.44 -7.91 -6.04
N THR A 42 -9.14 -8.16 -5.86
CA THR A 42 -8.62 -9.49 -5.54
C THR A 42 -7.78 -9.47 -4.27
N MET A 43 -7.60 -10.64 -3.65
CA MET A 43 -6.69 -10.78 -2.50
C MET A 43 -5.23 -10.47 -2.84
N ALA A 44 -4.84 -10.54 -4.12
CA ALA A 44 -3.51 -10.15 -4.58
C ALA A 44 -3.24 -8.64 -4.43
N GLN A 45 -4.29 -7.82 -4.32
CA GLN A 45 -4.20 -6.39 -4.01
C GLN A 45 -4.17 -6.12 -2.50
N ASN A 46 -3.99 -7.15 -1.67
CA ASN A 46 -3.81 -7.07 -0.22
C ASN A 46 -4.82 -6.15 0.52
N PRO A 47 -6.15 -6.35 0.32
CA PRO A 47 -7.17 -5.54 0.98
C PRO A 47 -7.09 -5.69 2.49
N THR A 48 -6.89 -4.58 3.19
CA THR A 48 -6.72 -4.51 4.65
C THR A 48 -7.80 -3.62 5.25
N ILE A 49 -8.50 -4.14 6.26
CA ILE A 49 -9.65 -3.48 6.89
C ILE A 49 -9.23 -2.75 8.16
N PHE A 50 -9.72 -1.52 8.32
CA PHE A 50 -9.47 -0.65 9.46
C PHE A 50 -10.77 -0.16 10.07
N SER A 51 -10.80 -0.11 11.40
CA SER A 51 -11.91 0.46 12.17
C SER A 51 -11.83 1.98 12.32
N ASP A 52 -10.63 2.54 12.14
CA ASP A 52 -10.33 3.95 12.33
C ASP A 52 -9.80 4.55 11.02
N GLN A 53 -10.33 5.72 10.66
CA GLN A 53 -9.95 6.41 9.44
C GLN A 53 -8.49 6.87 9.48
N GLN A 54 -8.00 7.30 10.64
CA GLN A 54 -6.65 7.85 10.74
C GLN A 54 -5.60 6.74 10.56
N ALA A 55 -5.83 5.56 11.15
CA ALA A 55 -5.02 4.38 10.93
C ALA A 55 -5.00 3.95 9.45
N ALA A 56 -6.16 3.94 8.80
CA ALA A 56 -6.27 3.60 7.37
C ALA A 56 -5.51 4.60 6.48
N LYS A 57 -5.62 5.91 6.77
CA LYS A 57 -4.88 6.96 6.06
C LYS A 57 -3.37 6.81 6.22
N TYR A 58 -2.91 6.49 7.42
CA TYR A 58 -1.49 6.29 7.69
C TYR A 58 -0.93 5.09 6.89
N GLU A 59 -1.65 3.96 6.91
CA GLU A 59 -1.29 2.78 6.11
C GLU A 59 -1.26 3.09 4.61
N ALA A 60 -2.33 3.70 4.08
CA ALA A 60 -2.43 4.04 2.66
C ALA A 60 -1.29 4.97 2.21
N TYR A 61 -0.94 5.96 3.04
CA TYR A 61 0.19 6.83 2.79
C TYR A 61 1.52 6.06 2.76
N GLY A 62 1.72 5.13 3.71
CA GLY A 62 2.88 4.25 3.75
C GLY A 62 3.03 3.42 2.47
N ARG A 63 1.97 2.72 2.05
CA ARG A 63 1.99 1.89 0.83
C ARG A 63 2.24 2.72 -0.43
N LEU A 64 1.59 3.87 -0.55
CA LEU A 64 1.76 4.77 -1.70
C LEU A 64 3.18 5.32 -1.77
N THR A 65 3.76 5.68 -0.62
CA THR A 65 5.14 6.16 -0.53
C THR A 65 6.14 5.07 -0.90
N ALA A 66 5.93 3.85 -0.41
CA ALA A 66 6.77 2.69 -0.75
C ALA A 66 6.74 2.37 -2.25
N MET A 67 5.56 2.39 -2.88
CA MET A 67 5.43 2.19 -4.33
C MET A 67 6.17 3.27 -5.13
N ARG A 68 6.04 4.55 -4.73
CA ARG A 68 6.74 5.67 -5.39
C ARG A 68 8.26 5.57 -5.23
N ALA A 69 8.73 5.17 -4.04
CA ALA A 69 10.15 4.94 -3.80
C ALA A 69 10.70 3.79 -4.66
N ALA A 70 9.97 2.67 -4.73
CA ALA A 70 10.33 1.54 -5.58
C ALA A 70 10.40 1.93 -7.07
N GLN A 71 9.46 2.75 -7.55
CA GLN A 71 9.48 3.29 -8.91
C GLN A 71 10.71 4.18 -9.17
N ALA A 72 11.05 5.07 -8.24
CA ALA A 72 12.23 5.92 -8.37
C ALA A 72 13.53 5.09 -8.44
N VAL A 73 13.64 4.06 -7.59
CA VAL A 73 14.76 3.10 -7.57
C VAL A 73 14.88 2.34 -8.89
N LEU A 74 13.77 1.80 -9.42
CA LEU A 74 13.75 1.10 -10.70
C LEU A 74 14.17 2.01 -11.86
N ARG A 75 13.79 3.29 -11.84
CA ARG A 75 14.22 4.28 -12.85
C ARG A 75 15.72 4.56 -12.75
N ALA A 76 16.22 4.82 -11.54
CA ALA A 76 17.65 5.07 -11.32
C ALA A 76 18.53 3.88 -11.74
N GLY A 77 18.12 2.65 -11.42
CA GLY A 77 18.84 1.43 -11.85
C GLY A 77 18.82 1.20 -13.37
N ARG A 78 17.79 1.68 -14.08
CA ARG A 78 17.77 1.65 -15.56
C ARG A 78 18.72 2.68 -16.17
N GLU A 79 18.84 3.86 -15.55
CA GLU A 79 19.70 4.94 -16.02
C GLU A 79 21.18 4.67 -15.71
N ASN A 80 21.48 3.97 -14.63
CA ASN A 80 22.83 3.53 -14.26
C ASN A 80 22.81 2.05 -13.87
N PRO A 81 23.11 1.13 -14.80
CA PRO A 81 23.11 -0.32 -14.56
C PRO A 81 24.11 -0.78 -13.48
N GLU A 82 25.12 0.03 -13.18
CA GLU A 82 26.09 -0.25 -12.11
C GLU A 82 25.64 0.30 -10.75
N ALA A 83 24.58 1.12 -10.69
CA ALA A 83 23.97 1.57 -9.44
C ALA A 83 23.24 0.40 -8.79
N ARG A 84 23.97 -0.34 -7.96
CA ARG A 84 23.43 -1.41 -7.14
C ARG A 84 22.68 -0.82 -5.96
N ILE A 85 21.36 -0.98 -5.96
CA ILE A 85 20.49 -0.55 -4.85
C ILE A 85 20.14 -1.82 -4.07
N ASP A 86 20.82 -2.02 -2.95
CA ASP A 86 20.69 -3.23 -2.13
C ASP A 86 19.59 -3.12 -1.07
N ARG A 87 19.29 -1.90 -0.62
CA ARG A 87 18.38 -1.64 0.50
C ARG A 87 17.61 -0.34 0.30
N ILE A 88 16.32 -0.36 0.62
CA ILE A 88 15.46 0.82 0.71
C ILE A 88 15.00 0.96 2.16
N GLU A 89 15.26 2.11 2.75
CA GLU A 89 14.75 2.51 4.06
C GLU A 89 13.93 3.79 3.90
N ILE A 90 12.70 3.79 4.39
CA ILE A 90 11.86 4.99 4.44
C ILE A 90 11.64 5.31 5.91
N TYR A 91 11.91 6.56 6.27
CA TYR A 91 11.72 7.07 7.62
C TYR A 91 10.49 7.99 7.67
N GLY A 92 9.72 7.88 8.73
CA GLY A 92 8.65 8.80 9.07
C GLY A 92 9.20 10.17 9.48
N ALA A 93 8.30 11.16 9.58
CA ALA A 93 8.66 12.52 10.00
C ALA A 93 9.25 12.59 11.43
N ASP A 94 9.01 11.56 12.25
CA ASP A 94 9.58 11.38 13.59
C ASP A 94 10.95 10.67 13.57
N GLY A 95 11.51 10.39 12.39
CA GLY A 95 12.77 9.70 12.21
C GLY A 95 12.70 8.18 12.41
N LYS A 96 11.51 7.60 12.63
CA LYS A 96 11.37 6.14 12.74
C LYS A 96 11.34 5.47 11.39
N LEU A 97 12.00 4.32 11.27
CA LEU A 97 11.90 3.47 10.09
C LEU A 97 10.45 2.98 9.94
N VAL A 98 9.80 3.38 8.85
CA VAL A 98 8.40 3.01 8.52
C VAL A 98 8.32 1.95 7.44
N PHE A 99 9.39 1.77 6.66
CA PHE A 99 9.47 0.73 5.64
C PHE A 99 10.92 0.37 5.39
N GLU A 100 11.17 -0.93 5.28
CA GLU A 100 12.46 -1.48 4.89
C GLU A 100 12.22 -2.57 3.84
N ALA A 101 12.96 -2.50 2.74
CA ALA A 101 13.02 -3.57 1.75
C ALA A 101 14.47 -3.88 1.42
N ASN A 102 14.84 -5.15 1.61
CA ASN A 102 16.11 -5.68 1.16
C ASN A 102 15.90 -6.29 -0.24
N LEU A 103 16.58 -5.73 -1.24
CA LEU A 103 16.35 -6.08 -2.65
C LEU A 103 17.18 -7.30 -3.09
N GLU A 104 18.05 -7.81 -2.21
CA GLU A 104 18.77 -9.08 -2.45
C GLU A 104 17.83 -10.31 -2.41
N ASP A 105 16.73 -10.24 -1.64
CA ASP A 105 15.80 -11.37 -1.46
C ASP A 105 14.80 -11.54 -2.62
N VAL A 106 14.62 -10.53 -3.47
CA VAL A 106 13.66 -10.56 -4.62
C VAL A 106 14.22 -11.36 -5.81
N ARG A 107 15.49 -11.77 -5.77
CA ARG A 107 16.18 -12.50 -6.86
C ARG A 107 16.27 -14.01 -6.65
N ARG A 108 15.59 -14.58 -5.63
CA ARG A 108 15.53 -16.02 -5.38
C ARG A 108 14.27 -16.68 -5.94
#